data_AF-A0AAD4HWS1-F1
#
_entry.id   AF-A0AAD4HWS1-F1
#
_cell.length_a   1.000
_cell.length_b   1.000
_cell.length_c   1.000
_cell.angle_alpha   90.00
_cell.angle_beta   90.00
_cell.angle_gamma   90.00
#
_symmetry.space_group_name_H-M   'P 1'
#
loop_
_entity.id
_entity.type
_entity.pdbx_description
1 polymer ?
#
loop_
_entity_poly.entity_id
_entity_poly.type
_entity_poly.pdbx_seq_one_letter_code
_entity_poly.pdbx_strand_id
1 'polypeptide(L)'
;MAFSLELVSRPLLDDPSIDAVYIPLLNGLHCEWALKALAKSKHVLLEKPSVSNAAEAELLFHSPLLEQPNAPVLLEAFHYSFHPARQHFLTLIDPANVAHARCTASVPALVFPKDDIRFQYDLAGGTMMDRRSRQKRKC
;
A
#
# COMPACT_ATOMS: atom_id res chain seq x y z
N MET A 1 -2.74 -16.83 -18.93
CA MET A 1 -1.51 -16.19 -18.44
C MET A 1 -1.42 -16.48 -16.95
N ALA A 2 -0.37 -17.17 -16.51
CA ALA A 2 -0.15 -17.45 -15.10
C ALA A 2 0.56 -16.22 -14.49
N PHE A 3 -0.07 -15.59 -13.51
CA PHE A 3 0.47 -14.40 -12.84
C PHE A 3 1.34 -14.89 -11.67
N SER A 4 2.66 -14.76 -11.78
CA SER A 4 3.57 -15.12 -10.68
C SER A 4 3.72 -13.94 -9.74
N LEU A 5 3.39 -14.11 -8.47
CA LEU A 5 3.55 -13.11 -7.42
C LEU A 5 4.60 -13.61 -6.42
N GLU A 6 5.76 -12.98 -6.41
CA GLU A 6 6.90 -13.39 -5.59
C GLU A 6 7.31 -12.29 -4.60
N LEU A 7 7.87 -12.71 -3.45
CA LEU A 7 8.44 -11.81 -2.44
C LEU A 7 9.69 -11.14 -2.99
N VAL A 8 9.77 -9.81 -2.91
CA VAL A 8 10.83 -9.06 -3.59
C VAL A 8 12.25 -9.43 -3.14
N SER A 9 13.13 -9.72 -4.10
CA SER A 9 14.58 -9.86 -3.92
C SER A 9 15.30 -9.38 -5.19
N ARG A 10 16.61 -9.05 -5.11
CA ARG A 10 17.35 -8.56 -6.29
C ARG A 10 17.29 -9.55 -7.47
N PRO A 11 17.54 -10.86 -7.28
CA PRO A 11 17.47 -11.82 -8.38
C PRO A 11 16.08 -11.91 -9.04
N LEU A 12 15.00 -11.78 -8.26
CA LEU A 12 13.63 -11.85 -8.77
C LEU A 12 13.24 -10.64 -9.62
N LEU A 13 13.79 -9.46 -9.34
CA LEU A 13 13.53 -8.26 -10.16
C LEU A 13 14.14 -8.36 -11.56
N ASP A 14 15.23 -9.12 -11.70
CA ASP A 14 15.92 -9.33 -12.97
C ASP A 14 15.38 -10.53 -13.76
N ASP A 15 14.49 -11.34 -13.17
CA ASP A 15 13.87 -12.48 -13.84
C ASP A 15 12.83 -12.00 -14.88
N PRO A 16 13.03 -12.27 -16.19
CA PRO A 16 12.10 -11.85 -17.22
C PRO A 16 10.76 -12.61 -17.20
N SER A 17 10.66 -13.73 -16.50
CA SER A 17 9.42 -14.53 -16.39
C SER A 17 8.42 -13.99 -15.36
N ILE A 18 8.84 -13.05 -14.51
CA ILE A 18 8.01 -12.47 -13.46
C ILE A 18 7.38 -11.17 -13.97
N ASP A 19 6.06 -11.08 -13.98
CA ASP A 19 5.36 -9.85 -14.41
C ASP A 19 5.13 -8.87 -13.25
N ALA A 20 4.98 -9.39 -12.03
CA ALA A 20 4.58 -8.62 -10.86
C ALA A 20 5.28 -9.06 -9.58
N VAL A 21 5.45 -8.13 -8.64
CA VAL A 21 6.05 -8.40 -7.33
C VAL A 21 5.17 -7.89 -6.20
N TYR A 22 5.19 -8.61 -5.08
CA TYR A 22 4.59 -8.19 -3.83
C TYR A 22 5.68 -7.77 -2.85
N ILE A 23 5.50 -6.60 -2.22
CA ILE A 23 6.50 -6.00 -1.34
C ILE A 23 5.90 -5.84 0.08
N PRO A 24 6.05 -6.86 0.96
CA PRO A 24 5.67 -6.80 2.38
C PRO A 24 6.89 -6.56 3.29
N LEU A 25 7.74 -5.61 2.92
CA LEU A 25 8.95 -5.30 3.68
C LEU A 25 8.61 -4.41 4.89
N LEU A 26 9.64 -3.99 5.63
CA LEU A 26 9.47 -2.90 6.60
C LEU A 26 9.07 -1.62 5.84
N ASN A 27 8.17 -0.82 6.42
CA ASN A 27 7.59 0.37 5.79
C ASN A 27 8.65 1.30 5.17
N GLY A 28 9.77 1.52 5.86
CA GLY A 28 10.90 2.34 5.39
C GLY A 28 11.58 1.86 4.12
N LEU A 29 11.37 0.60 3.72
CA LEU A 29 11.95 0.00 2.52
C LEU A 29 10.97 -0.03 1.33
N HIS A 30 9.69 0.28 1.56
CA HIS A 30 8.67 0.17 0.52
C HIS A 30 8.96 1.06 -0.70
N CYS A 31 9.24 2.36 -0.47
CA CYS A 31 9.47 3.32 -1.54
C CYS A 31 10.66 2.92 -2.43
N GLU A 32 11.80 2.59 -1.81
CA GLU A 32 13.02 2.19 -2.51
C GLU A 32 12.80 0.95 -3.39
N TRP A 33 12.18 -0.09 -2.83
CA TRP A 33 11.98 -1.35 -3.55
C TRP A 33 10.89 -1.25 -4.61
N ALA A 34 9.84 -0.46 -4.38
CA ALA A 34 8.83 -0.19 -5.39
C ALA A 34 9.44 0.53 -6.61
N LEU A 35 10.24 1.58 -6.41
CA LEU A 35 10.91 2.28 -7.51
C LEU A 35 11.85 1.37 -8.30
N LYS A 36 12.60 0.48 -7.62
CA LYS A 36 13.46 -0.52 -8.29
C LYS A 36 12.68 -1.49 -9.15
N ALA A 37 11.53 -1.96 -8.67
CA ALA A 37 10.67 -2.88 -9.42
C ALA A 37 10.01 -2.18 -10.62
N LEU A 38 9.50 -0.96 -10.43
CA LEU A 38 8.92 -0.15 -11.51
C LEU A 38 9.95 0.19 -12.59
N ALA A 39 11.20 0.47 -12.22
CA ALA A 39 12.29 0.72 -13.18
C ALA A 39 12.64 -0.50 -14.04
N LYS A 40 12.22 -1.70 -13.62
CA LYS A 40 12.35 -2.97 -14.36
C LYS A 40 11.05 -3.37 -15.06
N SER A 41 10.10 -2.43 -15.15
CA SER A 41 8.77 -2.62 -15.75
C SER A 41 7.94 -3.72 -15.09
N LYS A 42 8.17 -4.03 -13.80
CA LYS A 42 7.37 -4.99 -13.03
C LYS A 42 6.16 -4.29 -12.41
N HIS A 43 4.99 -4.93 -12.46
CA HIS A 43 3.83 -4.48 -11.67
C HIS A 43 4.13 -4.66 -10.18
N VAL A 44 3.65 -3.74 -9.34
CA VAL A 44 3.95 -3.73 -7.90
C VAL A 44 2.66 -3.73 -7.09
N LEU A 45 2.49 -4.75 -6.26
CA LEU A 45 1.55 -4.77 -5.16
C LEU A 45 2.31 -4.44 -3.87
N LEU A 46 2.12 -3.24 -3.35
CA LEU A 46 2.90 -2.69 -2.23
C LEU A 46 2.12 -2.80 -0.94
N GLU A 47 2.68 -3.43 0.10
CA GLU A 47 1.96 -3.51 1.38
C GLU A 47 1.67 -2.15 1.97
N LYS A 48 0.61 -2.12 2.78
CA LYS A 48 0.25 -0.93 3.52
C LYS A 48 1.11 -0.80 4.79
N PRO A 49 1.48 0.42 5.22
CA PRO A 49 1.39 1.67 4.45
C PRO A 49 2.37 1.65 3.27
N SER A 50 1.92 2.15 2.11
CA SER A 50 2.72 2.14 0.88
C SER A 50 4.05 2.89 1.00
N VAL A 51 4.14 3.94 1.82
CA VAL A 51 5.36 4.72 2.04
C VAL A 51 5.40 5.31 3.45
N SER A 52 6.56 5.81 3.86
CA SER A 52 6.80 6.32 5.22
C SER A 52 6.26 7.72 5.47
N ASN A 53 6.20 8.55 4.41
CA ASN A 53 5.87 9.96 4.53
C ASN A 53 5.33 10.54 3.20
N ALA A 54 4.87 11.79 3.25
CA ALA A 54 4.29 12.46 2.08
C ALA A 54 5.31 12.67 0.95
N ALA A 55 6.58 12.95 1.25
CA ALA A 55 7.60 13.16 0.22
C ALA A 55 7.87 11.88 -0.58
N GLU A 56 7.97 10.72 0.10
CA GLU A 56 8.06 9.42 -0.56
C GLU A 56 6.81 9.09 -1.39
N ALA A 57 5.63 9.51 -0.94
CA ALA A 57 4.40 9.30 -1.70
C ALA A 57 4.40 10.10 -3.00
N GLU A 58 4.79 11.37 -2.93
CA GLU A 58 4.93 12.23 -4.11
C GLU A 58 5.96 11.63 -5.07
N LEU A 59 7.13 11.21 -4.56
CA LEU A 59 8.18 10.58 -5.35
C LEU A 59 7.70 9.31 -6.07
N LEU A 60 6.97 8.45 -5.36
CA LEU A 60 6.57 7.14 -5.88
C LEU A 60 5.36 7.23 -6.82
N PHE A 61 4.28 7.87 -6.39
CA PHE A 61 3.02 7.90 -7.12
C PHE A 61 2.99 8.93 -8.28
N HIS A 62 3.88 9.93 -8.26
CA HIS A 62 4.11 10.83 -9.40
C HIS A 62 5.43 10.52 -10.12
N SER A 63 5.94 9.30 -9.98
CA SER A 63 7.14 8.88 -10.71
C SER A 63 6.86 8.85 -12.22
N PRO A 64 7.74 9.42 -13.06
CA PRO A 64 7.63 9.33 -14.52
C PRO A 64 7.60 7.89 -15.05
N LEU A 65 8.02 6.90 -14.24
CA LEU A 65 7.93 5.48 -14.58
C LEU A 65 6.47 5.00 -14.75
N LEU A 66 5.51 5.70 -14.13
CA LEU A 66 4.08 5.36 -14.19
C LEU A 66 3.33 6.05 -15.34
N GLU A 67 3.96 7.02 -16.01
CA GLU A 67 3.32 7.86 -17.04
C GLU A 67 3.61 7.38 -18.47
N GLN A 68 4.52 6.41 -18.62
CA GLN A 68 4.97 5.93 -19.94
C GLN A 68 3.93 5.04 -20.62
N PRO A 69 3.93 4.95 -21.96
CA PRO A 69 3.19 3.91 -22.67
C PRO A 69 3.59 2.53 -22.14
N ASN A 70 2.60 1.69 -21.79
CA ASN A 70 2.81 0.38 -21.15
C ASN A 70 3.51 0.45 -19.77
N ALA A 71 3.34 1.56 -19.03
CA ALA A 71 3.85 1.66 -17.68
C ALA A 71 3.33 0.54 -16.76
N PRO A 72 4.19 0.05 -15.84
CA PRO A 72 3.76 -0.89 -14.82
C PRO A 72 2.69 -0.29 -13.90
N VAL A 73 1.90 -1.18 -13.30
CA VAL A 73 0.84 -0.80 -12.35
C VAL A 73 1.42 -0.83 -10.95
N LEU A 74 1.25 0.26 -10.22
CA LEU A 74 1.50 0.34 -8.78
C LEU A 74 0.16 0.33 -8.04
N LEU A 75 -0.04 -0.62 -7.13
CA LEU A 75 -1.22 -0.72 -6.29
C LEU A 75 -0.81 -0.93 -4.84
N GLU A 76 -1.36 -0.11 -3.94
CA GLU A 76 -1.27 -0.37 -2.51
C GLU A 76 -2.22 -1.50 -2.11
N ALA A 77 -1.72 -2.46 -1.33
CA ALA A 77 -2.43 -3.65 -0.84
C ALA A 77 -3.43 -3.33 0.28
N PHE A 78 -4.26 -2.30 0.09
CA PHE A 78 -5.31 -1.92 1.02
C PHE A 78 -6.56 -2.79 0.83
N HIS A 79 -6.46 -4.04 1.26
CA HIS A 79 -7.47 -5.09 1.02
C HIS A 79 -8.89 -4.72 1.49
N TYR A 80 -9.04 -3.85 2.51
CA TYR A 80 -10.35 -3.39 2.99
C TYR A 80 -11.21 -2.77 1.88
N SER A 81 -10.58 -2.14 0.86
CA SER A 81 -11.30 -1.58 -0.28
C SER A 81 -11.97 -2.65 -1.15
N PHE A 82 -11.40 -3.85 -1.19
CA PHE A 82 -11.81 -4.98 -2.02
C PHE A 82 -12.63 -6.03 -1.26
N HIS A 83 -12.78 -5.88 0.07
CA HIS A 83 -13.55 -6.82 0.88
C HIS A 83 -15.03 -6.88 0.45
N PRO A 84 -15.63 -8.07 0.24
CA PRO A 84 -17.02 -8.19 -0.21
C PRO A 84 -18.03 -7.50 0.73
N ALA A 85 -17.79 -7.53 2.04
CA ALA A 85 -18.64 -6.82 3.00
C ALA A 85 -18.67 -5.30 2.75
N ARG A 86 -17.58 -4.70 2.27
CA ARG A 86 -17.57 -3.28 1.89
C ARG A 86 -18.42 -3.06 0.63
N GLN A 87 -18.31 -3.94 -0.36
CA GLN A 87 -19.09 -3.85 -1.59
C GLN A 87 -20.59 -3.97 -1.27
N HIS A 88 -20.98 -4.95 -0.46
CA HIS A 88 -22.35 -5.11 0.00
C HIS A 88 -22.85 -3.94 0.84
N PHE A 89 -22.04 -3.43 1.77
CA PHE A 89 -22.40 -2.23 2.53
C PHE A 89 -22.72 -1.04 1.62
N LEU A 90 -21.96 -0.85 0.53
CA LEU A 90 -22.21 0.20 -0.45
C LEU A 90 -23.50 0.01 -1.26
N THR A 91 -24.06 -1.21 -1.36
CA THR A 91 -25.38 -1.41 -1.98
C THR A 91 -26.53 -1.04 -1.05
N LEU A 92 -26.27 -0.97 0.26
CA LEU A 92 -27.28 -0.66 1.29
C LEU A 92 -27.40 0.84 1.58
N ILE A 93 -26.47 1.64 1.06
CA ILE A 93 -26.45 3.09 1.24
C ILE A 93 -26.52 3.79 -0.10
N ASP A 94 -27.21 4.92 -0.15
CA ASP A 94 -27.10 5.87 -1.25
C ASP A 94 -26.16 7.01 -0.81
N PRO A 95 -24.93 7.09 -1.36
CA PRO A 95 -23.98 8.13 -0.98
C PRO A 95 -24.51 9.55 -1.13
N ALA A 96 -25.42 9.82 -2.07
CA ALA A 96 -25.99 11.15 -2.27
C ALA A 96 -26.93 11.56 -1.13
N ASN A 97 -27.49 10.60 -0.42
CA ASN A 97 -28.46 10.80 0.67
C ASN A 97 -27.84 10.69 2.07
N VAL A 98 -26.52 10.49 2.17
CA VAL A 98 -25.81 10.45 3.46
C VAL A 98 -25.47 11.88 3.92
N ALA A 99 -26.18 12.37 4.94
CA ALA A 99 -25.90 13.69 5.52
C ALA A 99 -24.58 13.73 6.32
N HIS A 100 -24.26 12.67 7.07
CA HIS A 100 -23.04 12.58 7.88
C HIS A 100 -22.67 11.12 8.21
N ALA A 101 -21.37 10.81 8.24
CA ALA A 101 -20.85 9.52 8.66
C ALA A 101 -19.75 9.70 9.72
N ARG A 102 -19.81 8.90 10.80
CA ARG A 102 -18.79 8.86 11.86
C ARG A 102 -18.32 7.42 12.04
N CYS A 103 -17.01 7.23 12.05
CA CYS A 103 -16.39 5.95 12.37
C CYS A 103 -15.39 6.16 13.52
N THR A 104 -15.47 5.31 14.52
CA THR A 104 -14.50 5.27 15.63
C THR A 104 -13.94 3.86 15.67
N ALA A 105 -12.61 3.75 15.66
CA ALA A 105 -11.91 2.49 15.83
C ALA A 105 -10.97 2.63 17.02
N SER A 106 -11.08 1.70 17.97
CA SER A 106 -10.25 1.66 19.17
C SER A 106 -9.56 0.31 19.24
N VAL A 107 -8.30 0.31 19.68
CA VAL A 107 -7.54 -0.91 19.97
C VAL A 107 -7.17 -0.87 21.45
N PRO A 108 -7.40 -1.95 22.21
CA PRO A 108 -6.98 -1.99 23.60
C PRO A 108 -5.47 -1.75 23.73
N ALA A 109 -5.06 -1.05 24.77
CA ALA A 109 -3.65 -1.00 25.14
C ALA A 109 -3.15 -2.43 25.44
N LEU A 110 -1.87 -2.69 25.20
CA LEU A 110 -1.19 -3.97 25.49
C LEU A 110 -1.54 -5.16 24.59
N VAL A 111 -2.23 -4.94 23.45
CA VAL A 111 -2.39 -6.00 22.42
C VAL A 111 -1.05 -6.39 21.81
N PHE A 112 -0.07 -5.49 21.83
CA PHE A 112 1.27 -5.70 21.30
C PHE A 112 2.34 -5.53 22.40
N PRO A 113 3.46 -6.26 22.32
CA PRO A 113 4.65 -6.02 23.14
C PRO A 113 5.15 -4.58 23.00
N LYS A 114 5.74 -4.01 24.06
CA LYS A 114 6.18 -2.60 24.07
C LYS A 114 7.31 -2.30 23.09
N ASP A 115 8.08 -3.31 22.71
CA ASP A 115 9.24 -3.27 21.81
C ASP A 115 8.88 -3.59 20.35
N ASP A 116 7.60 -3.82 20.04
CA ASP A 116 7.10 -4.11 18.69
C ASP A 116 7.46 -2.99 17.69
N ILE A 117 7.77 -3.39 16.45
CA ILE A 117 8.15 -2.47 15.36
C ILE A 117 7.09 -1.38 15.10
N ARG A 118 5.82 -1.63 15.43
CA ARG A 118 4.73 -0.64 15.29
C ARG A 118 4.89 0.55 16.23
N PHE A 119 5.72 0.46 17.26
CA PHE A 119 6.01 1.56 18.18
C PHE A 119 7.34 2.27 17.88
N GLN A 120 8.05 1.86 16.83
CA GLN A 120 9.34 2.45 16.43
C GLN A 120 9.14 3.46 15.29
N TYR A 121 9.27 4.75 15.58
CA TYR A 121 9.00 5.81 14.60
C TYR A 121 9.99 5.84 13.43
N ASP A 122 11.24 5.46 13.65
CA ASP A 122 12.27 5.41 12.60
C ASP A 122 11.96 4.36 11.52
N LEU A 123 11.13 3.36 11.85
CA LEU A 123 10.62 2.35 10.92
C LEU A 123 9.23 2.72 10.35
N ALA A 124 8.85 3.99 10.46
CA ALA A 124 7.51 4.50 10.13
C ALA A 124 6.40 3.75 10.89
N GLY A 125 6.63 3.48 12.17
CA GLY A 125 5.63 2.99 13.11
C GLY A 125 4.56 4.04 13.46
N GLY A 126 3.61 3.64 14.31
CA GLY A 126 2.53 4.47 14.82
C GLY A 126 1.16 4.03 14.29
N THR A 127 0.13 4.20 15.12
CA THR A 127 -1.25 3.76 14.84
C THR A 127 -1.82 4.36 13.56
N MET A 128 -1.45 5.61 13.24
CA MET A 128 -1.87 6.25 12.00
C MET A 128 -1.29 5.57 10.77
N MET A 129 -0.03 5.15 10.81
CA MET A 129 0.64 4.44 9.71
C MET A 129 0.11 3.00 9.58
N ASP A 130 -0.18 2.32 10.70
CA ASP A 130 -0.68 0.95 10.66
C ASP A 130 -2.15 0.84 10.24
N ARG A 131 -3.02 1.74 10.72
CA ARG A 131 -4.48 1.62 10.54
C ARG A 131 -5.05 2.54 9.47
N ARG A 132 -4.35 3.60 9.09
CA ARG A 132 -4.84 4.60 8.14
C ARG A 132 -3.86 4.78 6.99
N SER A 133 -3.79 3.80 6.10
CA SER A 133 -3.19 4.02 4.79
C SER A 133 -4.29 4.40 3.80
N ARG A 134 -4.55 5.70 3.76
CA ARG A 134 -5.25 6.30 2.65
C ARG A 134 -4.51 7.58 2.39
N GLN A 135 -3.45 7.48 1.60
CA GLN A 135 -2.85 8.62 0.94
C GLN A 135 -4.02 9.45 0.41
N LYS A 136 -4.18 10.61 1.04
CA LYS A 136 -5.00 11.77 0.69
C LYS A 136 -5.82 11.51 -0.58
N ARG A 137 -7.11 11.15 -0.43
CA ARG A 137 -8.04 11.28 -1.54
C ARG A 137 -8.18 12.77 -1.83
N LYS A 138 -7.34 13.24 -2.76
CA LYS A 138 -7.39 14.47 -3.56
C LYS A 138 -7.45 15.80 -2.81
N CYS A 139 -6.83 16.77 -3.46
CA CYS A 139 -7.30 18.14 -3.59
C CYS A 139 -8.83 18.27 -3.60
#